data_AF-A0A7C4XEW1-F1
#
_entry.id   AF-A0A7C4XEW1-F1
#
_cell.length_a   1.000
_cell.length_b   1.000
_cell.length_c   1.000
_cell.angle_alpha   90.00
_cell.angle_beta   90.00
_cell.angle_gamma   90.00
#
_symmetry.space_group_name_H-M   'P 1'
#
loop_
_entity.id
_entity.type
_entity.pdbx_description
1 polymer ?
#
loop_
_entity_poly.entity_id
_entity_poly.type
_entity_poly.pdbx_seq_one_letter_code
_entity_poly.pdbx_strand_id
1 'polypeptide(L)'
;FRGKEIRLKDFCNVLLDHRATFVSMENKDIPKIQWVTHGVPAYLVMPTGLESRGLAEPDVVGLSVDDLVQFERVGFARIDHVSKAGVRAYFAHR
;
A
#
# COMPACT_ATOMS: atom_id res chain seq x y z
N PHE A 1 -7.31 -14.56 -2.19
CA PHE A 1 -5.97 -15.07 -2.60
C PHE A 1 -5.48 -16.26 -1.77
N ARG A 2 -6.31 -16.88 -0.93
CA ARG A 2 -5.88 -18.04 -0.13
C ARG A 2 -5.45 -19.22 -1.01
N GLY A 3 -4.39 -19.91 -0.61
CA GLY A 3 -3.83 -21.08 -1.31
C GLY A 3 -3.11 -20.76 -2.61
N LYS A 4 -2.89 -19.47 -2.91
CA LYS A 4 -2.19 -19.04 -4.13
C LYS A 4 -0.77 -18.64 -3.82
N GLU A 5 0.17 -19.06 -4.67
CA GLU A 5 1.50 -18.47 -4.71
C GLU A 5 1.37 -17.06 -5.31
N ILE A 6 1.85 -16.06 -4.58
CA ILE A 6 1.86 -14.66 -4.99
C ILE A 6 3.22 -14.06 -4.69
N ARG A 7 3.57 -13.00 -5.41
CA ARG A 7 4.80 -12.25 -5.16
C ARG A 7 4.48 -10.97 -4.39
N LEU A 8 5.13 -10.79 -3.25
CA LEU A 8 5.19 -9.49 -2.58
C LEU A 8 6.06 -8.59 -3.47
N LYS A 9 5.49 -7.46 -3.92
CA LYS A 9 6.18 -6.59 -4.88
C LYS A 9 7.58 -6.24 -4.37
N ASP A 10 8.55 -6.38 -5.27
CA ASP A 10 9.99 -6.14 -5.06
C ASP A 10 10.66 -6.97 -3.94
N PHE A 11 10.02 -8.04 -3.46
CA PHE A 11 10.56 -8.87 -2.38
C PHE A 11 10.60 -10.37 -2.74
N CYS A 12 9.65 -11.17 -2.24
CA CYS A 12 9.69 -12.63 -2.34
C CYS A 12 8.35 -13.23 -2.74
N ASN A 13 8.39 -14.50 -3.12
CA ASN A 13 7.20 -15.30 -3.39
C ASN A 13 6.75 -15.99 -2.10
N VAL A 14 5.45 -15.94 -1.84
CA VAL A 14 4.84 -16.58 -0.69
C VAL A 14 3.62 -17.40 -1.11
N LEU A 15 3.39 -18.51 -0.42
CA LEU A 15 2.10 -19.17 -0.44
C LEU A 15 1.19 -18.43 0.54
N LEU A 16 0.17 -17.75 0.02
CA LEU A 16 -0.71 -16.93 0.84
C LEU A 16 -1.78 -17.80 1.53
N ASP A 17 -1.76 -17.82 2.85
CA ASP A 17 -2.80 -18.42 3.69
C ASP A 17 -3.03 -17.54 4.94
N HIS A 18 -3.74 -18.03 5.95
CA HIS A 18 -3.85 -17.39 7.26
C HIS A 18 -2.49 -16.92 7.81
N ARG A 19 -1.45 -17.72 7.58
CA ARG A 19 -0.06 -17.34 7.77
C ARG A 19 0.66 -17.60 6.45
N ALA A 20 1.24 -16.56 5.86
CA ALA A 20 1.99 -16.71 4.62
C ALA A 20 3.29 -17.48 4.88
N THR A 21 3.65 -18.36 3.95
CA THR A 21 4.89 -19.14 4.00
C THR A 21 5.79 -18.72 2.84
N PHE A 22 7.07 -18.48 3.13
CA PHE A 22 8.08 -18.21 2.12
C PHE A 22 8.23 -19.38 1.14
N VAL A 23 8.32 -19.07 -0.15
CA VAL A 23 8.52 -20.07 -1.22
C VAL A 23 9.87 -19.88 -1.88
N SER A 24 10.15 -18.70 -2.45
CA SER A 24 11.43 -18.41 -3.09
C SER A 24 11.68 -16.90 -3.27
N MET A 25 12.94 -16.53 -3.53
CA MET A 25 13.32 -15.15 -3.88
C MET A 25 13.26 -14.87 -5.39
N GLU A 26 13.19 -15.93 -6.22
CA GLU A 26 13.15 -15.85 -7.67
C GLU A 26 12.05 -14.89 -8.17
N ASN A 27 12.35 -14.07 -9.17
CA ASN A 27 11.36 -13.18 -9.75
C ASN A 27 10.47 -13.94 -10.75
N LYS A 28 9.56 -14.76 -10.21
CA LYS A 28 8.58 -15.52 -10.99
C LYS A 28 7.54 -14.59 -11.60
N ASP A 29 7.06 -14.95 -12.78
CA ASP A 29 5.92 -14.29 -13.42
C ASP A 29 4.60 -14.81 -12.83
N ILE A 30 4.30 -14.36 -11.61
CA ILE A 30 3.08 -14.68 -10.85
C ILE A 30 2.41 -13.39 -10.34
N PRO A 31 1.12 -13.43 -9.93
CA PRO A 31 0.42 -12.26 -9.45
C PRO A 31 1.17 -11.54 -8.32
N LYS A 32 1.29 -10.22 -8.43
CA LYS A 32 1.99 -9.35 -7.47
C LYS A 32 1.01 -8.55 -6.63
N ILE A 33 1.30 -8.42 -5.34
CA ILE A 33 0.55 -7.54 -4.41
C ILE A 33 1.51 -6.55 -3.75
N GLN A 34 1.00 -5.34 -3.52
CA GLN A 34 1.64 -4.35 -2.65
C GLN A 34 1.49 -4.76 -1.19
N TRP A 35 2.47 -4.39 -0.37
CA TRP A 35 2.57 -4.81 1.03
C TRP A 35 3.39 -3.78 1.81
N VAL A 36 3.28 -3.82 3.15
CA VAL A 36 4.08 -3.02 4.08
C VAL A 36 4.53 -3.89 5.25
N THR A 37 5.73 -3.64 5.79
CA THR A 37 6.23 -4.34 6.99
C THR A 37 5.67 -3.71 8.27
N HIS A 38 5.97 -2.44 8.47
CA HIS A 38 5.47 -1.60 9.55
C HIS A 38 4.59 -0.52 8.92
N GLY A 39 3.29 -0.61 9.15
CA GLY A 39 2.33 0.32 8.58
C GLY A 39 2.09 1.52 9.48
N VAL A 40 2.06 2.71 8.90
CA VAL A 40 1.44 3.89 9.53
C VAL A 40 0.00 4.05 9.03
N PRO A 41 -0.95 4.55 9.86
CA PRO A 41 -2.31 4.76 9.42
C PRO A 41 -2.40 5.69 8.21
N ALA A 42 -3.16 5.27 7.19
CA ALA A 42 -3.42 6.04 6.00
C ALA A 42 -4.92 6.18 5.76
N TYR A 43 -5.37 7.41 5.53
CA TYR A 43 -6.76 7.77 5.28
C TYR A 43 -6.87 8.38 3.89
N LEU A 44 -7.53 7.68 2.98
CA LEU A 44 -7.71 8.12 1.60
C LEU A 44 -9.16 8.55 1.38
N VAL A 45 -9.37 9.85 1.19
CA VAL A 45 -10.69 10.41 0.88
C VAL A 45 -10.97 10.20 -0.61
N MET A 46 -12.05 9.46 -0.90
CA MET A 46 -12.49 9.13 -2.25
C MET A 46 -13.36 10.26 -2.83
N PRO A 47 -13.51 10.37 -4.16
CA PRO A 47 -14.36 11.40 -4.78
C PRO A 47 -15.84 11.30 -4.38
N THR A 48 -16.28 10.14 -3.88
CA THR A 48 -17.61 9.93 -3.32
C THR A 48 -17.81 10.60 -1.95
N GLY A 49 -16.75 11.17 -1.36
CA GLY A 49 -16.74 11.69 0.01
C GLY A 49 -16.49 10.63 1.08
N LEU A 50 -16.42 9.35 0.72
CA LEU A 50 -16.11 8.26 1.64
C LEU A 50 -14.60 8.18 1.94
N GLU A 51 -14.25 7.73 3.14
CA GLU A 51 -12.87 7.53 3.56
C GLU A 51 -12.50 6.04 3.50
N SER A 52 -11.45 5.70 2.75
CA SER A 52 -10.82 4.39 2.77
C SER A 52 -9.67 4.39 3.77
N ARG A 53 -9.68 3.44 4.71
CA ARG A 53 -8.68 3.33 5.77
C ARG A 53 -7.74 2.17 5.49
N GLY A 54 -6.44 2.39 5.71
CA GLY A 54 -5.43 1.38 5.50
C GLY A 54 -4.11 1.71 6.18
N LEU A 55 -3.06 1.06 5.70
CA LEU A 55 -1.70 1.27 6.15
C LEU A 55 -0.83 1.70 4.96
N ALA A 56 0.07 2.63 5.20
CA ALA A 56 1.13 3.03 4.28
C ALA A 56 2.50 2.77 4.89
N GLU A 57 3.55 2.77 4.06
CA GLU A 57 4.93 2.63 4.55
C GLU A 57 5.35 3.85 5.39
N PRO A 58 6.31 3.72 6.31
CA PRO A 58 6.67 4.81 7.23
C PRO A 58 7.17 6.08 6.54
N ASP A 59 7.76 5.95 5.34
CA ASP A 59 8.35 7.06 4.59
C ASP A 59 7.32 8.12 4.19
N VAL A 60 6.01 7.79 4.20
CA VAL A 60 4.96 8.78 3.95
C VAL A 60 4.92 9.91 4.99
N VAL A 61 5.49 9.70 6.18
CA VAL A 61 5.60 10.74 7.22
C VAL A 61 6.61 11.84 6.83
N GLY A 62 7.49 11.57 5.86
CA GLY A 62 8.42 12.55 5.30
C GLY A 62 7.85 13.40 4.17
N LEU A 63 6.63 13.14 3.71
CA LEU A 63 5.99 13.89 2.63
C LEU A 63 5.50 15.27 3.11
N SER A 64 5.36 16.18 2.15
CA SER A 64 4.79 17.51 2.35
C SER A 64 3.32 17.55 1.98
N VAL A 65 2.59 18.49 2.57
CA VAL A 65 1.23 18.83 2.11
C VAL A 65 1.31 19.24 0.64
N ASP A 66 0.30 18.82 -0.14
CA ASP A 66 0.17 18.99 -1.59
C ASP A 66 1.07 18.11 -2.46
N ASP A 67 1.92 17.26 -1.87
CA ASP A 67 2.64 16.25 -2.64
C ASP A 67 1.67 15.32 -3.39
N LEU A 68 1.96 15.07 -4.67
CA LEU A 68 1.22 14.13 -5.50
C LEU A 68 1.96 12.79 -5.48
N VAL A 69 1.37 11.78 -4.86
CA VAL A 69 1.96 10.45 -4.70
C VAL A 69 1.11 9.38 -5.37
N GLN A 70 1.75 8.26 -5.72
CA GLN A 70 1.07 7.08 -6.21
C GLN A 70 1.07 5.99 -5.13
N PHE A 71 -0.11 5.69 -4.59
CA PHE A 71 -0.29 4.46 -3.82
C PHE A 71 -0.41 3.31 -4.81
N GLU A 72 0.64 2.50 -4.93
CA GLU A 72 0.71 1.48 -5.97
C GLU A 72 -0.49 0.53 -5.96
N ARG A 73 -1.07 0.31 -7.14
CA ARG A 73 -2.30 -0.49 -7.38
C ARG A 73 -3.57 0.05 -6.71
N VAL A 74 -3.50 1.17 -6.00
CA VAL A 74 -4.64 1.92 -5.47
C VAL A 74 -4.95 3.10 -6.39
N GLY A 75 -3.97 3.97 -6.65
CA GLY A 75 -4.08 5.12 -7.54
C GLY A 75 -3.25 6.31 -7.07
N PHE A 76 -3.38 7.43 -7.77
CA PHE A 76 -2.73 8.70 -7.44
C PHE A 76 -3.56 9.48 -6.41
N ALA A 77 -2.88 10.16 -5.50
CA ALA A 77 -3.49 10.96 -4.46
C ALA A 77 -2.65 12.19 -4.11
N ARG A 78 -3.32 13.27 -3.70
CA ARG A 78 -2.69 14.46 -3.13
C ARG A 78 -2.62 14.34 -1.61
N ILE A 79 -1.47 14.56 -1.02
CA ILE A 79 -1.29 14.62 0.43
C ILE A 79 -1.98 15.86 0.98
N ASP A 80 -2.82 15.68 2.00
CA ASP A 80 -3.57 16.75 2.64
C ASP A 80 -3.04 17.07 4.03
N HIS A 81 -2.61 16.04 4.75
CA HIS A 81 -2.09 16.19 6.10
C HIS A 81 -1.14 15.05 6.42
N VAL A 82 0.00 15.38 7.03
CA VAL A 82 1.01 14.43 7.47
C VAL A 82 1.35 14.69 8.93
N SER A 83 1.41 13.63 9.73
CA SER A 83 1.83 13.69 11.12
C SER A 83 2.44 12.38 11.57
N LYS A 84 3.00 12.35 12.78
CA LYS A 84 3.47 11.10 13.41
C LYS A 84 2.35 10.07 13.62
N ALA A 85 1.07 10.49 13.62
CA ALA A 85 -0.08 9.61 13.78
C ALA A 85 -0.55 8.97 12.46
N GLY A 86 -0.02 9.40 11.32
CA GLY A 86 -0.41 8.91 10.00
C GLY A 86 -0.59 10.02 8.96
N VAL A 87 -1.11 9.62 7.80
CA VAL A 87 -1.30 10.47 6.62
C VAL A 87 -2.76 10.50 6.17
N ARG A 88 -3.23 11.68 5.75
CA ARG A 88 -4.51 11.87 5.03
C ARG A 88 -4.22 12.34 3.62
N ALA A 89 -4.87 11.72 2.64
CA ALA A 89 -4.72 12.07 1.23
C ALA A 89 -6.09 12.10 0.53
N TYR A 90 -6.20 12.87 -0.56
CA TYR A 90 -7.36 12.87 -1.44
C TYR A 90 -7.04 12.12 -2.72
N PHE A 91 -7.87 11.13 -3.05
CA PHE A 91 -7.73 10.35 -4.27
C PHE A 91 -7.98 11.23 -5.50
N ALA A 92 -7.10 11.12 -6.49
CA ALA A 92 -7.22 11.80 -7.76
C ALA A 92 -7.81 10.87 -8.83
N HIS A 93 -7.03 9.88 -9.27
CA HIS A 93 -7.42 8.92 -10.31
C HIS A 93 -6.57 7.64 -10.21
N ARG A 94 -6.90 6.63 -11.02
CA ARG A 94 -6.20 5.34 -11.08
C ARG A 94 -5.85 4.98 -12.51
#